data_AF-A0A1Z4GEL4-F1
#
_entry.id   AF-A0A1Z4GEL4-F1
#
_cell.length_a   1.000
_cell.length_b   1.000
_cell.length_c   1.000
_cell.angle_alpha   90.00
_cell.angle_beta   90.00
_cell.angle_gamma   90.00
#
_symmetry.space_group_name_H-M   'P 1'
#
loop_
_entity.id
_entity.type
_entity.pdbx_description
1 polymer ?
#
loop_
_entity_poly.entity_id
_entity_poly.type
_entity_poly.pdbx_seq_one_letter_code
_entity_poly.pdbx_strand_id
1 'polypeptide(L)'
;MEWHYFVSGQEELVDKVISFFTSKCTNTELFQDIVTKCKNNPLSAPNNSNHRVAINLGYLSVNDFLYYESRLETQKGIPIAIVEIILKRLCQELILFEQQLLGFGHNMPYSLNEDFTQFLCSRGLLKNVIFGFNYIVQNYQNSVFKIVVTADSGNPAMGTGFLFNIQTSDAKKYSIIITNEHVAKYQEGLQIHHKDGRVEIWKEIIIAEKIDLAAIILDSYMSLPSFHLFPNPKILDDIVTVGYPPVPTANERYQLVHKGEINCFLTNFWNQNYFLFSARTSPGNSGGPVINSMGMVVGIVTEQLFEPGSFEQKGQLPYFAAVPSVDILEFLNEMVFTKLQ
;
A
#
# COMPACT_ATOMS: atom_id res chain seq x y z
N MET A 1 0.51 -20.59 9.96
CA MET A 1 1.04 -20.59 8.58
C MET A 1 0.49 -19.35 7.91
N GLU A 2 1.35 -18.49 7.35
CA GLU A 2 0.89 -17.21 6.78
C GLU A 2 0.08 -17.42 5.50
N TRP A 3 -0.97 -16.62 5.30
CA TRP A 3 -1.96 -16.85 4.25
C TRP A 3 -1.39 -16.84 2.82
N HIS A 4 -0.36 -16.04 2.57
CA HIS A 4 0.25 -15.91 1.25
C HIS A 4 0.82 -17.24 0.71
N TYR A 5 1.26 -18.17 1.57
CA TYR A 5 1.74 -19.48 1.14
C TYR A 5 0.64 -20.35 0.53
N PHE A 6 -0.63 -20.16 0.91
CA PHE A 6 -1.74 -20.96 0.38
C PHE A 6 -2.23 -20.48 -0.99
N VAL A 7 -1.97 -19.22 -1.33
CA VAL A 7 -2.41 -18.58 -2.59
C VAL A 7 -1.26 -18.29 -3.55
N SER A 8 -0.02 -18.60 -3.16
CA SER A 8 1.16 -18.43 -4.01
C SER A 8 1.05 -19.33 -5.25
N GLY A 9 1.25 -18.75 -6.45
CA GLY A 9 1.08 -19.47 -7.72
C GLY A 9 -0.37 -19.65 -8.15
N GLN A 10 -1.33 -19.00 -7.49
CA GLN A 10 -2.77 -19.01 -7.80
C GLN A 10 -3.27 -17.59 -8.16
N GLU A 11 -2.40 -16.74 -8.70
CA GLU A 11 -2.68 -15.32 -8.96
C GLU A 11 -3.88 -15.16 -9.92
N GLU A 12 -4.00 -16.00 -10.94
CA GLU A 12 -5.15 -16.00 -11.86
C GLU A 12 -6.47 -16.33 -11.15
N LEU A 13 -6.45 -17.31 -10.23
CA LEU A 13 -7.64 -17.67 -9.46
C LEU A 13 -8.02 -16.55 -8.49
N VAL A 14 -7.04 -15.91 -7.85
CA VAL A 14 -7.26 -14.75 -7.00
C VAL A 14 -7.90 -13.62 -7.80
N ASP A 15 -7.37 -13.30 -8.99
CA ASP A 15 -7.94 -12.27 -9.86
C ASP A 15 -9.40 -12.59 -10.25
N LYS A 16 -9.70 -13.85 -10.58
CA LYS A 16 -11.07 -14.32 -10.88
C LYS A 16 -12.02 -14.18 -9.69
N VAL A 17 -11.60 -14.63 -8.50
CA VAL A 17 -12.43 -14.56 -7.28
C VAL A 17 -12.68 -13.09 -6.90
N ILE A 18 -11.66 -12.23 -6.91
CA ILE A 18 -11.85 -10.79 -6.68
C ILE A 18 -12.82 -10.24 -7.71
N SER A 19 -12.54 -10.42 -9.00
CA SER A 19 -13.33 -9.85 -10.08
C SER A 19 -14.80 -10.24 -9.99
N PHE A 20 -15.09 -11.50 -9.67
CA PHE A 20 -16.45 -12.00 -9.50
C PHE A 20 -17.14 -11.43 -8.25
N PHE A 21 -16.52 -11.55 -7.07
CA PHE A 21 -17.18 -11.18 -5.81
C PHE A 21 -17.25 -9.67 -5.57
N THR A 22 -16.40 -8.88 -6.25
CA THR A 22 -16.43 -7.41 -6.15
C THR A 22 -17.11 -6.74 -7.34
N SER A 23 -17.56 -7.50 -8.34
CA SER A 23 -18.02 -6.97 -9.64
C SER A 23 -19.09 -5.89 -9.50
N LYS A 24 -19.96 -5.99 -8.48
CA LYS A 24 -21.06 -5.04 -8.24
C LYS A 24 -20.59 -3.58 -8.20
N CYS A 25 -19.45 -3.29 -7.58
CA CYS A 25 -18.88 -1.93 -7.56
C CYS A 25 -17.66 -1.77 -8.48
N THR A 26 -16.94 -2.86 -8.80
CA THR A 26 -15.69 -2.76 -9.56
C THR A 26 -15.86 -2.91 -11.08
N ASN A 27 -16.93 -3.56 -11.55
CA ASN A 27 -17.22 -3.75 -12.97
C ASN A 27 -18.71 -4.05 -13.21
N THR A 28 -19.49 -3.00 -13.49
CA THR A 28 -20.95 -3.09 -13.69
C THR A 28 -21.34 -4.03 -14.83
N GLU A 29 -20.59 -4.05 -15.93
CA GLU A 29 -20.88 -4.92 -17.09
C GLU A 29 -20.73 -6.40 -16.71
N LEU A 30 -19.62 -6.74 -16.05
CA LEU A 30 -19.38 -8.09 -15.52
C LEU A 30 -20.47 -8.48 -14.51
N PHE A 31 -20.86 -7.58 -13.61
CA PHE A 31 -21.93 -7.86 -12.65
C PHE A 31 -23.26 -8.20 -13.33
N GLN A 32 -23.65 -7.43 -14.36
CA GLN A 32 -24.88 -7.72 -15.12
C GLN A 32 -24.81 -9.06 -15.85
N ASP A 33 -23.64 -9.42 -16.39
CA ASP A 33 -23.40 -10.73 -17.01
C ASP A 33 -23.51 -11.87 -15.98
N ILE A 34 -22.90 -11.72 -14.79
CA ILE A 34 -23.00 -12.65 -13.66
C ILE A 34 -24.46 -12.86 -13.27
N VAL A 35 -25.20 -11.78 -13.01
CA VAL A 35 -26.63 -11.86 -12.64
C VAL A 35 -27.42 -12.58 -13.73
N THR A 36 -27.17 -12.26 -15.00
CA THR A 36 -27.89 -12.87 -16.13
C THR A 36 -27.64 -14.38 -16.23
N LYS A 37 -26.38 -14.81 -16.10
CA LYS A 37 -25.99 -16.22 -16.22
C LYS A 37 -26.32 -17.05 -14.98
N CYS A 38 -26.19 -16.46 -13.78
CA CYS A 38 -26.30 -17.19 -12.53
C CYS A 38 -27.68 -17.10 -11.87
N LYS A 39 -28.58 -16.17 -12.23
CA LYS A 39 -29.92 -16.07 -11.58
C LYS A 39 -30.72 -17.37 -11.49
N ASN A 40 -30.53 -18.27 -12.44
CA ASN A 40 -31.17 -19.59 -12.49
C ASN A 40 -30.16 -20.74 -12.25
N ASN A 41 -29.11 -20.48 -11.47
CA ASN A 41 -28.08 -21.46 -11.15
C ASN A 41 -28.68 -22.69 -10.43
N PRO A 42 -28.61 -23.89 -11.03
CA PRO A 42 -29.15 -25.11 -10.43
C PRO A 42 -28.38 -25.55 -9.19
N LEU A 43 -27.12 -25.10 -9.00
CA LEU A 43 -26.32 -25.39 -7.81
C LEU A 43 -26.76 -24.58 -6.59
N SER A 44 -27.19 -23.34 -6.81
CA SER A 44 -27.51 -22.39 -5.73
C SER A 44 -28.94 -22.51 -5.20
N ALA A 45 -29.88 -22.98 -6.05
CA ALA A 45 -31.10 -23.68 -5.66
C ALA A 45 -32.04 -23.81 -6.88
N PRO A 46 -32.46 -25.02 -7.28
CA PRO A 46 -33.46 -25.18 -8.33
C PRO A 46 -34.81 -24.65 -7.82
N ASN A 47 -35.34 -23.61 -8.48
CA ASN A 47 -36.66 -22.96 -8.23
C ASN A 47 -36.79 -22.04 -7.00
N ASN A 48 -35.70 -21.54 -6.41
CA ASN A 48 -35.78 -20.65 -5.25
C ASN A 48 -35.86 -19.15 -5.64
N SER A 49 -36.98 -18.49 -5.33
CA SER A 49 -37.15 -17.04 -5.52
C SER A 49 -36.13 -16.22 -4.72
N ASN A 50 -35.68 -16.72 -3.56
CA ASN A 50 -34.77 -16.00 -2.67
C ASN A 50 -33.36 -15.88 -3.27
N HIS A 51 -32.90 -16.91 -3.99
CA HIS A 51 -31.63 -16.85 -4.72
C HIS A 51 -31.66 -15.77 -5.81
N ARG A 52 -32.76 -15.72 -6.59
CA ARG A 52 -32.94 -14.69 -7.63
C ARG A 52 -32.95 -13.28 -7.04
N VAL A 53 -33.54 -13.08 -5.86
CA VAL A 53 -33.52 -11.78 -5.20
C VAL A 53 -32.10 -11.48 -4.70
N ALA A 54 -31.46 -12.41 -4.01
CA ALA A 54 -30.12 -12.27 -3.45
C ALA A 54 -29.08 -11.86 -4.51
N ILE A 55 -29.05 -12.57 -5.65
CA ILE A 55 -28.08 -12.27 -6.71
C ILE A 55 -28.31 -10.91 -7.37
N ASN A 56 -29.56 -10.47 -7.52
CA ASN A 56 -29.88 -9.13 -8.03
C ASN A 56 -29.45 -8.03 -7.05
N LEU A 57 -29.43 -8.31 -5.74
CA LEU A 57 -28.87 -7.42 -4.72
C LEU A 57 -27.33 -7.47 -4.67
N GLY A 58 -26.72 -8.38 -5.45
CA GLY A 58 -25.28 -8.61 -5.51
C GLY A 58 -24.75 -9.50 -4.39
N TYR A 59 -25.60 -10.34 -3.82
CA TYR A 59 -25.16 -11.37 -2.89
C TYR A 59 -24.76 -12.60 -3.70
N LEU A 60 -23.46 -12.89 -3.72
CA LEU A 60 -22.86 -13.92 -4.56
C LEU A 60 -22.36 -15.08 -3.69
N SER A 61 -22.47 -16.31 -4.16
CA SER A 61 -22.00 -17.50 -3.45
C SER A 61 -20.89 -18.23 -4.20
N VAL A 62 -20.21 -19.17 -3.52
CA VAL A 62 -19.22 -20.06 -4.15
C VAL A 62 -19.85 -20.86 -5.28
N ASN A 63 -21.07 -21.36 -5.11
CA ASN A 63 -21.77 -22.08 -6.18
C ASN A 63 -22.10 -21.19 -7.39
N ASP A 64 -22.32 -19.88 -7.20
CA ASP A 64 -22.47 -18.94 -8.32
C ASP A 64 -21.17 -18.72 -9.05
N PHE A 65 -20.06 -18.60 -8.32
CA PHE A 65 -18.73 -18.49 -8.90
C PHE A 65 -18.37 -19.74 -9.72
N LEU A 66 -18.52 -20.93 -9.14
CA LEU A 66 -18.23 -22.20 -9.81
C LEU A 66 -19.10 -22.38 -11.06
N TYR A 67 -20.38 -22.03 -10.97
CA TYR A 67 -21.30 -22.12 -12.09
C TYR A 67 -20.94 -21.13 -13.21
N TYR A 68 -20.59 -19.91 -12.85
CA TYR A 68 -20.15 -18.88 -13.80
C TYR A 68 -18.87 -19.30 -14.54
N GLU A 69 -17.83 -19.70 -13.80
CA GLU A 69 -16.55 -20.10 -14.36
C GLU A 69 -16.65 -21.37 -15.23
N SER A 70 -17.50 -22.34 -14.85
CA SER A 70 -17.72 -23.56 -15.64
C SER A 70 -18.22 -23.30 -17.07
N ARG A 71 -18.77 -22.11 -17.33
CA ARG A 71 -19.32 -21.69 -18.63
C ARG A 71 -18.35 -20.90 -19.50
N LEU A 72 -17.18 -20.51 -18.99
CA LEU A 72 -16.20 -19.68 -19.69
C LEU A 72 -15.02 -20.46 -20.32
N GLU A 73 -14.93 -21.78 -20.10
CA GLU A 73 -13.87 -22.72 -20.54
C GLU A 73 -12.59 -22.80 -19.67
N THR A 74 -12.37 -23.94 -19.00
CA THR A 74 -11.25 -24.91 -19.16
C THR A 74 -11.41 -26.05 -18.15
N GLN A 75 -11.10 -27.29 -18.56
CA GLN A 75 -11.27 -28.55 -17.81
C GLN A 75 -10.40 -28.70 -16.54
N LYS A 76 -9.70 -27.64 -16.10
CA LYS A 76 -8.96 -27.68 -14.83
C LYS A 76 -9.95 -27.43 -13.70
N GLY A 77 -10.04 -28.39 -12.77
CA GLY A 77 -10.87 -28.24 -11.59
C GLY A 77 -10.49 -26.98 -10.80
N ILE A 78 -11.49 -26.18 -10.43
CA ILE A 78 -11.30 -25.03 -9.54
C ILE A 78 -11.01 -25.57 -8.14
N PRO A 79 -9.87 -25.23 -7.52
CA PRO A 79 -9.55 -25.69 -6.18
C PRO A 79 -10.43 -24.94 -5.17
N ILE A 80 -11.61 -25.49 -4.86
CA ILE A 80 -12.64 -24.87 -4.00
C ILE A 80 -12.06 -24.44 -2.65
N ALA A 81 -11.20 -25.25 -2.04
CA ALA A 81 -10.54 -24.91 -0.78
C ALA A 81 -9.73 -23.60 -0.86
N ILE A 82 -9.11 -23.30 -2.01
CA ILE A 82 -8.38 -22.04 -2.23
C ILE A 82 -9.36 -20.88 -2.40
N VAL A 83 -10.47 -21.08 -3.11
CA VAL A 83 -11.55 -20.08 -3.21
C VAL A 83 -12.08 -19.71 -1.81
N GLU A 84 -12.37 -20.69 -0.97
CA GLU A 84 -12.84 -20.47 0.41
C GLU A 84 -11.79 -19.74 1.25
N ILE A 85 -10.50 -20.04 1.10
CA ILE A 85 -9.41 -19.30 1.76
C ILE A 85 -9.40 -17.83 1.31
N ILE A 86 -9.56 -17.56 0.01
CA ILE A 86 -9.61 -16.20 -0.52
C ILE A 86 -10.84 -15.45 0.04
N LEU A 87 -12.02 -16.06 0.03
CA LEU A 87 -13.24 -15.45 0.56
C LEU A 87 -13.13 -15.17 2.06
N LYS A 88 -12.57 -16.11 2.83
CA LYS A 88 -12.28 -15.90 4.25
C LYS A 88 -11.36 -14.70 4.46
N ARG A 89 -10.34 -14.54 3.62
CA ARG A 89 -9.43 -13.38 3.67
C ARG A 89 -10.17 -12.08 3.36
N LEU A 90 -11.00 -12.07 2.32
CA LEU A 90 -11.84 -10.91 1.97
C LEU A 90 -12.80 -10.53 3.11
N CYS A 91 -13.35 -11.51 3.83
CA CYS A 91 -14.17 -11.25 5.02
C CYS A 91 -13.37 -10.71 6.21
N GLN A 92 -12.19 -11.26 6.48
CA GLN A 92 -11.30 -10.76 7.53
C GLN A 92 -10.92 -9.30 7.32
N GLU A 93 -10.79 -8.90 6.05
CA GLU A 93 -10.42 -7.55 5.65
C GLU A 93 -11.63 -6.66 5.37
N LEU A 94 -12.84 -7.10 5.78
CA LEU A 94 -14.09 -6.34 5.70
C LEU A 94 -14.46 -5.91 4.27
N ILE A 95 -13.98 -6.63 3.24
CA ILE A 95 -14.39 -6.47 1.85
C ILE A 95 -15.73 -7.18 1.64
N LEU A 96 -15.88 -8.38 2.19
CA LEU A 96 -17.11 -9.18 2.08
C LEU A 96 -17.72 -9.46 3.46
N PHE A 97 -19.04 -9.66 3.52
CA PHE A 97 -19.76 -10.12 4.70
C PHE A 97 -20.60 -11.36 4.41
N GLU A 98 -20.39 -12.41 5.19
CA GLU A 98 -21.23 -13.62 5.13
C GLU A 98 -22.67 -13.32 5.56
N GLN A 99 -23.63 -13.74 4.75
CA GLN A 99 -25.06 -13.61 5.01
C GLN A 99 -25.62 -14.92 5.58
N GLN A 100 -25.24 -15.25 6.82
CA GLN A 100 -25.51 -16.55 7.46
C GLN A 100 -27.00 -16.90 7.58
N LEU A 101 -27.89 -15.91 7.55
CA LEU A 101 -29.35 -16.12 7.57
C LEU A 101 -29.94 -16.48 6.19
N LEU A 102 -29.17 -16.31 5.11
CA LEU A 102 -29.63 -16.49 3.73
C LEU A 102 -29.09 -17.77 3.08
N GLY A 103 -28.08 -18.43 3.66
CA GLY A 103 -27.54 -19.69 3.16
C GLY A 103 -26.41 -20.27 4.01
N PHE A 104 -25.86 -21.41 3.56
CA PHE A 104 -24.78 -22.13 4.24
C PHE A 104 -23.94 -22.92 3.24
N GLY A 105 -22.75 -23.37 3.68
CA GLY A 105 -21.80 -24.09 2.81
C GLY A 105 -21.45 -23.29 1.55
N HIS A 106 -21.36 -23.96 0.40
CA HIS A 106 -21.08 -23.28 -0.88
C HIS A 106 -22.22 -22.37 -1.36
N ASN A 107 -23.39 -22.41 -0.71
CA ASN A 107 -24.53 -21.52 -0.94
C ASN A 107 -24.56 -20.32 0.03
N MET A 108 -23.55 -20.16 0.89
CA MET A 108 -23.41 -18.97 1.74
C MET A 108 -23.31 -17.73 0.84
N PRO A 109 -24.27 -16.79 0.90
CA PRO A 109 -24.17 -15.57 0.12
C PRO A 109 -23.23 -14.58 0.80
N TYR A 110 -22.40 -13.91 0.01
CA TYR A 110 -21.51 -12.85 0.46
C TYR A 110 -22.04 -11.52 -0.06
N SER A 111 -22.23 -10.55 0.83
CA SER A 111 -22.50 -9.16 0.45
C SER A 111 -21.20 -8.35 0.48
N LEU A 112 -21.19 -7.22 -0.23
CA LEU A 112 -20.00 -6.40 -0.41
C LEU A 112 -20.02 -5.17 0.51
N ASN A 113 -18.87 -4.83 1.07
CA ASN A 113 -18.62 -3.49 1.60
C ASN A 113 -18.27 -2.55 0.44
N GLU A 114 -19.29 -2.00 -0.23
CA GLU A 114 -19.14 -1.33 -1.53
C GLU A 114 -18.16 -0.15 -1.48
N ASP A 115 -18.30 0.74 -0.51
CA ASP A 115 -17.46 1.95 -0.39
C ASP A 115 -15.98 1.60 -0.16
N PHE A 116 -15.71 0.71 0.79
CA PHE A 116 -14.33 0.30 1.09
C PHE A 116 -13.71 -0.49 -0.06
N THR A 117 -14.48 -1.37 -0.70
CA THR A 117 -14.01 -2.11 -1.87
C THR A 117 -13.69 -1.18 -3.03
N GLN A 118 -14.54 -0.17 -3.29
CA GLN A 118 -14.31 0.82 -4.33
C GLN A 118 -13.07 1.67 -4.03
N PHE A 119 -12.87 2.03 -2.76
CA PHE A 119 -11.68 2.74 -2.29
C PHE A 119 -10.40 1.96 -2.59
N LEU A 120 -10.37 0.66 -2.32
CA LEU A 120 -9.23 -0.21 -2.61
C LEU A 120 -9.05 -0.44 -4.12
N CYS A 121 -10.14 -0.71 -4.85
CA CYS A 121 -10.13 -1.02 -6.27
C CYS A 121 -9.61 0.16 -7.11
N SER A 122 -10.09 1.36 -6.84
CA SER A 122 -9.66 2.59 -7.55
C SER A 122 -8.17 2.91 -7.37
N ARG A 123 -7.50 2.26 -6.42
CA ARG A 123 -6.07 2.40 -6.11
C ARG A 123 -5.26 1.14 -6.41
N GLY A 124 -5.88 0.10 -6.99
CA GLY A 124 -5.22 -1.18 -7.27
C GLY A 124 -4.79 -1.96 -6.03
N LEU A 125 -5.42 -1.74 -4.87
CA LEU A 125 -4.98 -2.27 -3.57
C LEU A 125 -5.64 -3.60 -3.17
N LEU A 126 -6.66 -4.08 -3.89
CA LEU A 126 -7.39 -5.31 -3.53
C LEU A 126 -6.46 -6.53 -3.39
N LYS A 127 -5.49 -6.68 -4.29
CA LYS A 127 -4.49 -7.74 -4.21
C LYS A 127 -3.53 -7.59 -3.03
N ASN A 128 -3.17 -6.36 -2.66
CA ASN A 128 -2.31 -6.10 -1.51
C ASN A 128 -2.91 -6.68 -0.23
N VAL A 129 -4.22 -6.46 -0.04
CA VAL A 129 -4.96 -6.91 1.14
C VAL A 129 -5.02 -8.44 1.23
N ILE A 130 -5.07 -9.13 0.08
CA ILE A 130 -5.12 -10.60 0.02
C ILE A 130 -3.73 -11.21 0.23
N PHE A 131 -2.72 -10.75 -0.51
CA PHE A 131 -1.38 -11.34 -0.49
C PHE A 131 -0.46 -10.78 0.61
N GLY A 132 -0.84 -9.65 1.21
CA GLY A 132 -0.14 -9.04 2.35
C GLY A 132 1.22 -8.42 2.00
N PHE A 133 2.03 -8.17 3.03
CA PHE A 133 3.26 -7.39 2.94
C PHE A 133 4.30 -7.91 1.93
N ASN A 134 4.40 -9.22 1.73
CA ASN A 134 5.35 -9.77 0.76
C ASN A 134 5.04 -9.26 -0.66
N TYR A 135 3.77 -9.37 -1.08
CA TYR A 135 3.32 -8.87 -2.36
C TYR A 135 3.44 -7.34 -2.45
N ILE A 136 3.07 -6.61 -1.40
CA ILE A 136 3.22 -5.15 -1.33
C ILE A 136 4.68 -4.77 -1.60
N VAL A 137 5.63 -5.33 -0.85
CA VAL A 137 7.05 -5.02 -1.00
C VAL A 137 7.54 -5.37 -2.40
N GLN A 138 7.17 -6.53 -2.95
CA GLN A 138 7.57 -6.92 -4.30
C GLN A 138 7.01 -5.99 -5.38
N ASN A 139 5.79 -5.51 -5.20
CA ASN A 139 5.12 -4.60 -6.14
C ASN A 139 5.71 -3.18 -6.10
N TYR A 140 6.07 -2.68 -4.91
CA TYR A 140 6.50 -1.30 -4.73
C TYR A 140 8.02 -1.11 -4.56
N GLN A 141 8.83 -2.17 -4.51
CA GLN A 141 10.28 -2.09 -4.30
C GLN A 141 11.02 -1.18 -5.30
N ASN A 142 10.56 -1.10 -6.56
CA ASN A 142 11.18 -0.23 -7.57
C ASN A 142 10.71 1.22 -7.47
N SER A 143 9.69 1.48 -6.65
CA SER A 143 9.13 2.81 -6.38
C SER A 143 9.71 3.43 -5.11
N VAL A 144 10.76 2.84 -4.54
CA VAL A 144 11.52 3.35 -3.40
C VAL A 144 12.98 3.54 -3.83
N PHE A 145 13.43 4.79 -3.79
CA PHE A 145 14.69 5.24 -4.37
C PHE A 145 15.74 5.48 -3.30
N LYS A 146 16.99 5.25 -3.67
CA LYS A 146 18.17 5.63 -2.90
C LYS A 146 18.56 7.05 -3.31
N ILE A 147 18.58 8.00 -2.37
CA ILE A 147 18.98 9.38 -2.63
C ILE A 147 20.40 9.57 -2.10
N VAL A 148 21.31 10.00 -2.97
CA VAL A 148 22.71 10.25 -2.66
C VAL A 148 22.98 11.73 -2.79
N VAL A 149 23.59 12.31 -1.76
CA VAL A 149 23.93 13.74 -1.72
C VAL A 149 25.34 13.93 -1.16
N THR A 150 25.94 15.08 -1.44
CA THR A 150 27.20 15.49 -0.81
C THR A 150 26.87 16.51 0.26
N ALA A 151 27.14 16.20 1.52
CA ALA A 151 26.93 17.14 2.61
C ALA A 151 27.99 18.26 2.60
N ASP A 152 27.76 19.37 3.31
CA ASP A 152 28.70 20.51 3.39
C ASP A 152 30.10 20.11 3.86
N SER A 153 30.21 19.02 4.62
CA SER A 153 31.49 18.45 5.07
C SER A 153 32.30 17.78 3.96
N GLY A 154 31.75 17.68 2.74
CA GLY A 154 32.30 16.92 1.61
C GLY A 154 32.05 15.41 1.71
N ASN A 155 31.45 14.92 2.79
CA ASN A 155 31.15 13.50 2.95
C ASN A 155 29.85 13.12 2.23
N PRO A 156 29.78 11.93 1.61
CA PRO A 156 28.55 11.43 1.02
C PRO A 156 27.52 11.14 2.13
N ALA A 157 26.37 11.78 2.04
CA ALA A 157 25.19 11.46 2.84
C ALA A 157 24.16 10.77 1.95
N MET A 158 23.30 9.95 2.56
CA MET A 158 22.28 9.24 1.81
C MET A 158 20.99 9.10 2.60
N GLY A 159 19.89 9.10 1.87
CA GLY A 159 18.56 8.84 2.37
C GLY A 159 17.76 7.98 1.40
N THR A 160 16.47 7.93 1.64
CA THR A 160 15.49 7.21 0.84
C THR A 160 14.42 8.21 0.36
N GLY A 161 13.79 7.93 -0.77
CA GLY A 161 12.53 8.59 -1.15
C GLY A 161 11.58 7.60 -1.80
N PHE A 162 10.32 7.97 -1.97
CA PHE A 162 9.32 7.09 -2.59
C PHE A 162 8.43 7.80 -3.61
N LEU A 163 7.98 7.04 -4.61
CA LEU A 163 7.19 7.55 -5.73
C LEU A 163 5.77 7.91 -5.32
N PHE A 164 5.37 9.12 -5.67
CA PHE A 164 4.01 9.61 -5.62
C PHE A 164 3.65 10.22 -6.99
N ASN A 165 2.75 9.57 -7.71
CA ASN A 165 2.23 10.04 -8.99
C ASN A 165 0.93 10.81 -8.77
N ILE A 166 0.82 11.96 -9.43
CA ILE A 166 -0.40 12.76 -9.47
C ILE A 166 -0.81 13.04 -10.91
N GLN A 167 -2.12 13.11 -11.12
CA GLN A 167 -2.71 13.66 -12.33
C GLN A 167 -3.51 14.91 -11.96
N THR A 168 -3.21 16.03 -12.60
CA THR A 168 -3.91 17.30 -12.42
C THR A 168 -5.26 17.30 -13.14
N SER A 169 -6.09 18.30 -12.85
CA SER A 169 -7.42 18.45 -13.45
C SER A 169 -7.39 18.63 -14.98
N ASP A 170 -6.31 19.18 -15.53
CA ASP A 170 -6.04 19.31 -16.96
C ASP A 170 -5.38 18.06 -17.57
N ALA A 171 -5.42 16.93 -16.85
CA ALA A 171 -4.90 15.62 -17.24
C ALA A 171 -3.36 15.54 -17.44
N LYS A 172 -2.58 16.56 -17.03
CA LYS A 172 -1.13 16.42 -16.94
C LYS A 172 -0.76 15.44 -15.82
N LYS A 173 0.29 14.68 -16.06
CA LYS A 173 0.78 13.68 -15.10
C LYS A 173 2.17 14.08 -14.62
N TYR A 174 2.37 13.98 -13.32
CA TYR A 174 3.64 14.27 -12.67
C TYR A 174 4.05 13.10 -11.80
N SER A 175 5.35 12.86 -11.74
CA SER A 175 5.97 11.95 -10.79
C SER A 175 6.78 12.75 -9.80
N ILE A 176 6.51 12.52 -8.52
CA ILE A 176 7.12 13.22 -7.39
C ILE A 176 7.78 12.16 -6.52
N ILE A 177 9.02 12.41 -6.11
CA ILE A 177 9.66 11.63 -5.06
C ILE A 177 9.51 12.40 -3.75
N ILE A 178 8.83 11.78 -2.79
CA ILE A 178 8.69 12.32 -1.44
C ILE A 178 9.86 11.81 -0.60
N THR A 179 10.52 12.72 0.11
CA THR A 179 11.64 12.42 1.02
C THR A 179 11.64 13.43 2.18
N ASN A 180 12.64 13.35 3.05
CA ASN A 180 12.84 14.36 4.09
C ASN A 180 13.56 15.60 3.57
N GLU A 181 13.34 16.74 4.23
CA GLU A 181 14.07 17.97 3.93
C GLU A 181 15.58 17.78 4.16
N HIS A 182 15.97 17.21 5.29
CA HIS A 182 17.39 17.08 5.63
C HIS A 182 18.17 16.19 4.64
N VAL A 183 17.46 15.35 3.88
CA VAL A 183 18.02 14.57 2.76
C VAL A 183 18.13 15.43 1.50
N ALA A 184 17.08 16.19 1.16
CA ALA A 184 17.00 16.92 -0.11
C ALA A 184 17.61 18.33 -0.10
N LYS A 185 17.99 18.88 1.07
CA LYS A 185 18.59 20.23 1.19
C LYS A 185 19.90 20.38 0.44
N TYR A 186 20.65 19.30 0.28
CA TYR A 186 21.92 19.26 -0.44
C TYR A 186 21.68 19.05 -1.94
N GLN A 187 21.20 20.09 -2.63
CA GLN A 187 20.79 19.98 -4.04
C GLN A 187 21.97 19.80 -5.00
N GLU A 188 23.13 20.40 -4.67
CA GLU A 188 24.35 20.25 -5.47
C GLU A 188 24.85 18.81 -5.41
N GLY A 189 24.74 18.09 -6.53
CA GLY A 189 25.13 16.69 -6.63
C GLY A 189 24.09 15.70 -6.10
N LEU A 190 22.84 16.11 -5.87
CA LEU A 190 21.75 15.20 -5.51
C LEU A 190 21.48 14.23 -6.67
N GLN A 191 21.66 12.93 -6.40
CA GLN A 191 21.38 11.84 -7.31
C GLN A 191 20.30 10.93 -6.76
N ILE A 192 19.32 10.63 -7.60
CA ILE A 192 18.24 9.70 -7.29
C ILE A 192 18.55 8.40 -8.00
N HIS A 193 18.77 7.33 -7.25
CA HIS A 193 19.06 6.02 -7.81
C HIS A 193 17.86 5.09 -7.66
N HIS A 194 17.51 4.46 -8.79
CA HIS A 194 16.69 3.26 -8.83
C HIS A 194 17.38 2.11 -8.08
N LYS A 195 16.61 1.06 -7.77
CA LYS A 195 17.13 -0.16 -7.14
C LYS A 195 18.24 -0.84 -7.97
N ASP A 196 18.16 -0.74 -9.30
CA ASP A 196 19.15 -1.29 -10.24
C ASP A 196 20.39 -0.40 -10.42
N GLY A 197 20.45 0.75 -9.73
CA GLY A 197 21.56 1.70 -9.78
C GLY A 197 21.41 2.82 -10.80
N ARG A 198 20.42 2.75 -11.72
CA ARG A 198 20.16 3.82 -12.70
C ARG A 198 19.85 5.14 -12.01
N VAL A 199 20.38 6.24 -12.55
CA VAL A 199 20.16 7.59 -12.03
C VAL A 199 18.93 8.20 -12.73
N GLU A 200 18.04 8.80 -11.94
CA GLU A 200 16.85 9.51 -12.40
C GLU A 200 17.09 11.03 -12.47
N ILE A 201 16.50 11.67 -13.48
CA ILE A 201 16.62 13.11 -13.69
C ILE A 201 15.43 13.83 -13.02
N TRP A 202 15.73 14.89 -12.28
CA TRP A 202 14.75 15.71 -11.61
C TRP A 202 14.79 17.16 -12.10
N LYS A 203 13.64 17.84 -11.99
CA LYS A 203 13.39 19.18 -12.51
C LYS A 203 13.44 20.24 -11.42
N GLU A 204 12.77 19.99 -10.29
CA GLU A 204 12.64 20.96 -9.20
C GLU A 204 12.54 20.22 -7.86
N ILE A 205 13.05 20.85 -6.80
CA ILE A 205 12.90 20.39 -5.42
C ILE A 205 12.14 21.47 -4.63
N ILE A 206 11.07 21.06 -3.98
CA ILE A 206 10.27 21.89 -3.08
C ILE A 206 10.52 21.41 -1.66
N ILE A 207 10.90 22.33 -0.77
CA ILE A 207 11.33 22.03 0.60
C ILE A 207 10.38 22.68 1.61
N ALA A 208 10.03 21.94 2.66
CA ALA A 208 9.33 22.42 3.85
C ALA A 208 10.16 22.14 5.12
N GLU A 209 11.08 23.04 5.43
CA GLU A 209 12.04 22.92 6.54
C GLU A 209 11.39 22.61 7.89
N LYS A 210 10.26 23.28 8.19
CA LYS A 210 9.60 23.17 9.50
C LYS A 210 9.03 21.79 9.81
N ILE A 211 8.78 20.94 8.83
CA ILE A 211 8.16 19.62 9.00
C ILE A 211 9.05 18.49 8.46
N ASP A 212 10.29 18.82 8.11
CA ASP A 212 11.27 17.88 7.57
C ASP A 212 10.76 17.11 6.33
N LEU A 213 10.11 17.82 5.40
CA LEU A 213 9.60 17.23 4.15
C LEU A 213 10.16 17.91 2.91
N ALA A 214 10.37 17.12 1.87
CA ALA A 214 10.69 17.61 0.53
C ALA A 214 9.99 16.78 -0.55
N ALA A 215 9.67 17.46 -1.66
CA ALA A 215 9.14 16.87 -2.87
C ALA A 215 10.10 17.16 -4.03
N ILE A 216 10.61 16.10 -4.65
CA ILE A 216 11.47 16.18 -5.83
C ILE A 216 10.62 15.85 -7.06
N ILE A 217 10.35 16.86 -7.89
CA ILE A 217 9.56 16.72 -9.12
C ILE A 217 10.48 16.16 -10.20
N LEU A 218 10.09 15.03 -10.79
CA LEU A 218 10.85 14.39 -11.87
C LEU A 218 10.64 15.10 -13.20
N ASP A 219 11.64 15.01 -14.08
CA ASP A 219 11.57 15.61 -15.42
C ASP A 219 10.61 14.85 -16.35
N SER A 220 10.40 13.55 -16.09
CA SER A 220 9.50 12.70 -16.85
C SER A 220 8.57 11.87 -15.95
N TYR A 221 7.40 11.52 -16.49
CA TYR A 221 6.45 10.66 -15.79
C TYR A 221 6.97 9.23 -15.72
N MET A 222 6.89 8.64 -14.53
CA MET A 222 7.35 7.28 -14.25
C MET A 222 6.18 6.30 -14.12
N SER A 223 6.14 5.33 -15.03
CA SER A 223 5.14 4.25 -15.04
C SER A 223 5.54 3.09 -14.12
N LEU A 224 5.75 3.40 -12.83
CA LEU A 224 5.91 2.42 -11.75
C LEU A 224 4.71 2.49 -10.80
N PRO A 225 4.46 1.44 -9.98
CA PRO A 225 3.42 1.48 -8.96
C PRO A 225 3.60 2.67 -8.01
N SER A 226 2.63 3.59 -8.01
CA SER A 226 2.66 4.77 -7.13
C SER A 226 2.13 4.44 -5.75
N PHE A 227 2.73 5.02 -4.71
CA PHE A 227 2.14 4.96 -3.38
C PHE A 227 0.89 5.85 -3.27
N HIS A 228 0.04 5.51 -2.30
CA HIS A 228 -1.10 6.32 -1.85
C HIS A 228 -0.93 6.63 -0.37
N LEU A 229 -1.37 7.81 0.07
CA LEU A 229 -1.26 8.26 1.46
C LEU A 229 -2.50 7.87 2.26
N PHE A 230 -2.33 7.48 3.53
CA PHE A 230 -3.40 7.10 4.45
C PHE A 230 -3.29 7.88 5.78
N PRO A 231 -4.02 9.01 5.93
CA PRO A 231 -3.79 9.98 7.01
C PRO A 231 -4.27 9.55 8.40
N ASN A 232 -4.98 8.43 8.52
CA ASN A 232 -5.62 8.03 9.78
C ASN A 232 -5.14 6.66 10.30
N PRO A 233 -3.81 6.44 10.44
CA PRO A 233 -3.32 5.21 11.04
C PRO A 233 -3.71 5.11 12.53
N LYS A 234 -3.69 3.90 13.07
CA LYS A 234 -4.00 3.60 14.48
C LYS A 234 -2.82 2.95 15.19
N ILE A 235 -2.83 3.04 16.51
CA ILE A 235 -1.88 2.30 17.35
C ILE A 235 -2.13 0.80 17.14
N LEU A 236 -1.03 0.03 17.03
CA LEU A 236 -0.98 -1.39 16.66
C LEU A 236 -1.33 -1.70 15.20
N ASP A 237 -1.47 -0.70 14.33
CA ASP A 237 -1.47 -0.99 12.89
C ASP A 237 -0.12 -1.60 12.51
N ASP A 238 -0.18 -2.78 11.90
CA ASP A 238 0.96 -3.46 11.29
C ASP A 238 1.54 -2.56 10.17
N ILE A 239 2.86 -2.39 10.17
CA ILE A 239 3.58 -1.61 9.17
C ILE A 239 4.83 -2.34 8.66
N VAL A 240 5.29 -1.93 7.48
CA VAL A 240 6.65 -2.18 6.99
C VAL A 240 7.32 -0.88 6.60
N THR A 241 8.61 -0.75 6.89
CA THR A 241 9.45 0.33 6.40
C THR A 241 10.36 -0.19 5.30
N VAL A 242 10.66 0.65 4.30
CA VAL A 242 11.58 0.32 3.22
C VAL A 242 12.60 1.44 3.04
N GLY A 243 13.88 1.12 2.98
CA GLY A 243 14.94 2.11 2.76
C GLY A 243 16.30 1.50 2.49
N TYR A 244 17.34 2.35 2.45
CA TYR A 244 18.71 1.96 2.06
C TYR A 244 19.75 2.27 3.15
N PRO A 245 19.62 1.71 4.36
CA PRO A 245 20.59 1.92 5.43
C PRO A 245 21.91 1.19 5.14
N PRO A 246 23.05 1.63 5.69
CA PRO A 246 24.29 0.87 5.64
C PRO A 246 24.13 -0.43 6.44
N VAL A 247 24.44 -1.56 5.83
CA VAL A 247 24.56 -2.83 6.53
C VAL A 247 26.05 -3.10 6.77
N PRO A 248 26.51 -3.30 8.01
CA PRO A 248 27.91 -3.64 8.28
C PRO A 248 28.36 -4.81 7.41
N THR A 249 29.56 -4.73 6.86
CA THR A 249 30.17 -5.74 5.95
C THR A 249 29.54 -5.86 4.55
N ALA A 250 28.44 -5.15 4.25
CA ALA A 250 27.94 -5.07 2.89
C ALA A 250 28.84 -4.15 2.04
N ASN A 251 29.03 -4.51 0.77
CA ASN A 251 29.78 -3.72 -0.21
C ASN A 251 28.96 -2.53 -0.77
N GLU A 252 27.63 -2.61 -0.68
CA GLU A 252 26.70 -1.58 -1.13
C GLU A 252 25.56 -1.40 -0.13
N ARG A 253 24.76 -0.34 -0.31
CA ARG A 253 23.52 -0.14 0.44
C ARG A 253 22.38 -0.83 -0.30
N TYR A 254 21.96 -1.96 0.22
CA TYR A 254 20.82 -2.73 -0.28
C TYR A 254 19.51 -2.17 0.26
N GLN A 255 18.45 -2.35 -0.52
CA GLN A 255 17.11 -2.08 -0.04
C GLN A 255 16.76 -3.04 1.09
N LEU A 256 16.47 -2.50 2.26
CA LEU A 256 16.13 -3.23 3.47
C LEU A 256 14.67 -2.98 3.83
N VAL A 257 13.99 -4.03 4.28
CA VAL A 257 12.58 -3.99 4.67
C VAL A 257 12.44 -4.49 6.09
N HIS A 258 11.81 -3.72 6.97
CA HIS A 258 11.56 -4.12 8.35
C HIS A 258 10.08 -4.01 8.70
N LYS A 259 9.52 -5.08 9.26
CA LYS A 259 8.15 -5.12 9.80
C LYS A 259 8.13 -4.62 11.24
N GLY A 260 7.05 -3.95 11.62
CA GLY A 260 6.75 -3.54 12.99
C GLY A 260 5.29 -3.09 13.10
N GLU A 261 5.00 -2.30 14.13
CA GLU A 261 3.68 -1.74 14.38
C GLU A 261 3.81 -0.30 14.88
N ILE A 262 2.74 0.48 14.76
CA ILE A 262 2.67 1.82 15.34
C ILE A 262 2.46 1.72 16.85
N ASN A 263 3.26 2.43 17.63
CA ASN A 263 3.26 2.32 19.10
C ASN A 263 2.60 3.52 19.79
N CYS A 264 2.80 4.74 19.29
CA CYS A 264 2.10 5.91 19.82
C CYS A 264 2.13 7.09 18.85
N PHE A 265 1.30 8.08 19.10
CA PHE A 265 1.33 9.40 18.47
C PHE A 265 1.78 10.42 19.51
N LEU A 266 2.61 11.38 19.09
CA LEU A 266 3.12 12.44 19.96
C LEU A 266 3.33 13.74 19.19
N THR A 267 3.34 14.83 19.94
CA THR A 267 3.79 16.14 19.47
C THR A 267 5.04 16.51 20.26
N ASN A 268 6.12 16.87 19.58
CA ASN A 268 7.37 17.24 20.23
C ASN A 268 7.33 18.68 20.80
N PHE A 269 8.42 19.11 21.45
CA PHE A 269 8.51 20.47 22.04
C PHE A 269 8.42 21.61 21.02
N TRP A 270 8.66 21.33 19.74
CA TRP A 270 8.59 22.28 18.63
C TRP A 270 7.23 22.26 17.92
N ASN A 271 6.23 21.60 18.51
CA ASN A 271 4.88 21.47 17.98
C ASN A 271 4.81 20.73 16.62
N GLN A 272 5.71 19.78 16.40
CA GLN A 272 5.72 18.89 15.24
C GLN A 272 5.14 17.52 15.64
N ASN A 273 4.32 16.95 14.77
CA ASN A 273 3.65 15.68 15.01
C ASN A 273 4.48 14.50 14.52
N TYR A 274 4.49 13.42 15.31
CA TYR A 274 5.14 12.17 14.97
C TYR A 274 4.29 10.99 15.43
N PHE A 275 4.56 9.83 14.83
CA PHE A 275 4.26 8.57 15.48
C PHE A 275 5.52 7.73 15.66
N LEU A 276 5.54 6.96 16.75
CA LEU A 276 6.59 6.00 17.04
C LEU A 276 6.21 4.62 16.52
N PHE A 277 7.19 3.84 16.12
CA PHE A 277 6.97 2.48 15.62
C PHE A 277 8.11 1.53 16.02
N SER A 278 7.83 0.22 15.93
CA SER A 278 8.75 -0.83 16.40
C SER A 278 9.68 -1.39 15.32
N ALA A 279 9.39 -1.15 14.04
CA ALA A 279 10.29 -1.52 12.94
C ALA A 279 11.65 -0.81 13.10
N ARG A 280 12.75 -1.55 12.96
CA ARG A 280 14.08 -0.97 13.17
C ARG A 280 14.43 -0.01 12.04
N THR A 281 14.86 1.20 12.35
CA THR A 281 15.44 2.10 11.34
C THR A 281 16.82 2.59 11.75
N SER A 282 17.58 3.08 10.79
CA SER A 282 18.93 3.61 10.99
C SER A 282 19.20 4.67 9.92
N PRO A 283 20.27 5.47 10.03
CA PRO A 283 20.63 6.46 9.01
C PRO A 283 20.61 5.84 7.60
N GLY A 284 19.98 6.51 6.64
CA GLY A 284 19.71 5.97 5.30
C GLY A 284 18.27 5.49 5.07
N ASN A 285 17.51 5.20 6.15
CA ASN A 285 16.06 5.02 6.04
C ASN A 285 15.28 6.34 6.02
N SER A 286 15.87 7.45 6.46
CA SER A 286 15.23 8.77 6.41
C SER A 286 14.69 9.06 5.01
N GLY A 287 13.42 9.47 4.95
CA GLY A 287 12.68 9.72 3.72
C GLY A 287 12.01 8.48 3.13
N GLY A 288 12.24 7.31 3.74
CA GLY A 288 11.62 6.04 3.36
C GLY A 288 10.16 5.94 3.81
N PRO A 289 9.31 5.24 3.04
CA PRO A 289 7.90 5.11 3.37
C PRO A 289 7.68 4.16 4.55
N VAL A 290 6.73 4.52 5.41
CA VAL A 290 6.09 3.61 6.38
C VAL A 290 4.76 3.15 5.77
N ILE A 291 4.63 1.86 5.49
CA ILE A 291 3.54 1.29 4.67
C ILE A 291 2.67 0.36 5.53
N ASN A 292 1.35 0.54 5.51
CA ASN A 292 0.39 -0.32 6.20
C ASN A 292 0.04 -1.60 5.43
N SER A 293 -0.79 -2.45 6.03
CA SER A 293 -1.23 -3.74 5.47
C SER A 293 -2.02 -3.65 4.14
N MET A 294 -2.50 -2.46 3.76
CA MET A 294 -3.17 -2.23 2.47
C MET A 294 -2.17 -1.81 1.36
N GLY A 295 -0.91 -1.53 1.70
CA GLY A 295 0.08 -0.98 0.79
C GLY A 295 0.05 0.54 0.68
N MET A 296 -0.58 1.23 1.63
CA MET A 296 -0.64 2.69 1.68
C MET A 296 0.41 3.24 2.66
N VAL A 297 0.95 4.41 2.35
CA VAL A 297 1.91 5.12 3.18
C VAL A 297 1.19 5.87 4.29
N VAL A 298 1.50 5.53 5.54
CA VAL A 298 0.95 6.16 6.75
C VAL A 298 1.88 7.22 7.35
N GLY A 299 3.12 7.27 6.87
CA GLY A 299 4.10 8.28 7.22
C GLY A 299 5.44 8.05 6.53
N ILE A 300 6.39 8.91 6.86
CA ILE A 300 7.74 8.89 6.32
C ILE A 300 8.74 8.81 7.46
N VAL A 301 9.68 7.86 7.38
CA VAL A 301 10.72 7.68 8.40
C VAL A 301 11.54 8.97 8.47
N THR A 302 11.74 9.51 9.68
CA THR A 302 12.58 10.69 9.95
C THR A 302 13.73 10.30 10.90
N GLU A 303 14.48 11.30 11.38
CA GLU A 303 15.49 11.11 12.41
C GLU A 303 14.89 10.48 13.68
N GLN A 304 15.70 9.66 14.34
CA GLN A 304 15.28 9.02 15.59
C GLN A 304 15.11 10.07 16.68
N LEU A 305 14.12 9.89 17.55
CA LEU A 305 13.99 10.72 18.74
C LEU A 305 14.91 10.16 19.82
N PHE A 306 15.98 10.91 20.11
CA PHE A 306 16.93 10.58 21.17
C PHE A 306 17.38 11.84 21.91
N GLU A 307 17.66 11.70 23.21
CA GLU A 307 18.35 12.72 24.00
C GLU A 307 19.86 12.47 23.86
N PRO A 308 20.67 13.41 23.34
CA PRO A 308 22.13 13.23 23.22
C PRO A 308 22.78 12.82 24.56
N GLY A 309 23.61 11.77 24.54
CA GLY A 309 24.27 11.23 25.74
C GLY A 309 23.40 10.34 26.64
N SER A 310 22.09 10.24 26.40
CA SER A 310 21.18 9.43 27.23
C SER A 310 21.45 7.92 27.14
N PHE A 311 21.93 7.41 26.00
CA PHE A 311 22.30 6.01 25.89
C PHE A 311 23.50 5.67 26.78
N GLU A 312 24.57 6.45 26.72
CA GLU A 312 25.79 6.25 27.50
C GLU A 312 25.58 6.49 29.00
N GLN A 313 24.74 7.48 29.36
CA GLN A 313 24.54 7.89 30.75
C GLN A 313 23.41 7.13 31.45
N LYS A 314 22.34 6.77 30.72
CA LYS A 314 21.09 6.22 31.28
C LYS A 314 20.70 4.87 30.68
N GLY A 315 21.42 4.35 29.68
CA GLY A 315 21.03 3.15 28.93
C GLY A 315 19.75 3.32 28.11
N GLN A 316 19.31 4.56 27.87
CA GLN A 316 18.06 4.84 27.18
C GLN A 316 18.23 4.67 25.67
N LEU A 317 17.43 3.79 25.07
CA LEU A 317 17.44 3.55 23.62
C LEU A 317 16.69 4.66 22.87
N PRO A 318 17.08 4.95 21.61
CA PRO A 318 16.35 5.86 20.74
C PRO A 318 14.99 5.27 20.36
N TYR A 319 14.02 6.14 20.09
CA TYR A 319 12.74 5.76 19.51
C TYR A 319 12.73 6.05 18.01
N PHE A 320 12.30 5.07 17.20
CA PHE A 320 12.10 5.28 15.77
C PHE A 320 10.80 6.06 15.55
N ALA A 321 10.88 7.10 14.74
CA ALA A 321 9.79 8.04 14.51
C ALA A 321 9.55 8.27 13.01
N ALA A 322 8.32 8.62 12.69
CA ALA A 322 7.91 9.02 11.35
C ALA A 322 7.02 10.26 11.40
N VAL A 323 7.16 11.11 10.39
CA VAL A 323 6.23 12.20 10.13
C VAL A 323 4.93 11.61 9.57
N PRO A 324 3.76 11.87 10.17
CA PRO A 324 2.47 11.34 9.72
C PRO A 324 2.14 11.73 8.28
N SER A 325 1.44 10.86 7.54
CA SER A 325 1.06 11.16 6.16
C SER A 325 0.03 12.29 6.02
N VAL A 326 -0.64 12.70 7.11
CA VAL A 326 -1.48 13.90 7.09
C VAL A 326 -0.65 15.16 6.85
N ASP A 327 0.52 15.27 7.47
CA ASP A 327 1.45 16.39 7.25
C ASP A 327 2.03 16.35 5.84
N ILE A 328 2.24 15.15 5.27
CA ILE A 328 2.63 14.97 3.86
C ILE A 328 1.53 15.48 2.92
N LEU A 329 0.25 15.16 3.20
CA LEU A 329 -0.88 15.64 2.40
C LEU A 329 -1.01 17.16 2.46
N GLU A 330 -0.87 17.76 3.65
CA GLU A 330 -0.89 19.21 3.82
C GLU A 330 0.23 19.88 3.02
N PHE A 331 1.47 19.39 3.16
CA PHE A 331 2.62 19.84 2.38
C PHE A 331 2.38 19.79 0.86
N LEU A 332 1.90 18.64 0.36
CA LEU A 332 1.63 18.45 -1.05
C LEU A 332 0.56 19.45 -1.55
N ASN A 333 -0.52 19.63 -0.80
CA ASN A 333 -1.62 20.52 -1.17
C ASN A 333 -1.20 22.00 -1.16
N GLU A 334 -0.47 22.44 -0.14
CA GLU A 334 -0.16 23.86 0.06
C GLU A 334 1.03 24.33 -0.80
N MET A 335 2.05 23.49 -0.95
CA MET A 335 3.34 23.92 -1.53
C MET A 335 3.65 23.30 -2.88
N VAL A 336 3.16 22.07 -3.15
CA VAL A 336 3.53 21.33 -4.36
C VAL A 336 2.47 21.48 -5.43
N PHE A 337 1.21 21.15 -5.14
CA PHE A 337 0.15 21.17 -6.13
C PHE A 337 -0.18 22.59 -6.61
N THR A 338 0.06 23.60 -5.79
CA THR A 338 -0.06 25.02 -6.18
C THR A 338 0.93 25.42 -7.27
N LYS A 339 2.06 24.72 -7.42
CA LYS A 339 3.06 24.94 -8.47
C LYS A 339 2.86 24.09 -9.73
N LEU A 340 2.07 23.02 -9.65
CA LEU A 340 1.84 22.08 -10.76
C LEU A 340 0.63 22.46 -11.65
N GLN A 341 -0.06 23.55 -11.32
CA GLN A 341 -1.22 24.09 -12.06
C GLN A 341 -0.86 24.61 -13.45
#